data_AF-A0AA90ZDH5-F1
#
_entry.id   AF-A0AA90ZDH5-F1
#
_cell.length_a   1.000
_cell.length_b   1.000
_cell.length_c   1.000
_cell.angle_alpha   90.00
_cell.angle_beta   90.00
_cell.angle_gamma   90.00
#
_symmetry.space_group_name_H-M   'P 1'
#
loop_
_entity.id
_entity.type
_entity.pdbx_description
1 polymer ?
#
loop_
_entity_poly.entity_id
_entity_poly.type
_entity_poly.pdbx_seq_one_letter_code
_entity_poly.pdbx_strand_id
1 'polypeptide(L)'
;METYTIIALIFVLLAYIYTSFCLQKIAIKTSTENAWMAWIPVLNILLMFRVAKLSLWYAIIFLIPYVNFLMAAYLWGEVAGRLNRSKWLGILFLIPVLNLVLSGYLAFTDADVNRNGYDAE
;
A
#
# COMPACT_ATOMS: atom_id res chain seq x y z
N MET A 1 4.65 -33.43 3.29
CA MET A 1 3.93 -32.26 3.84
C MET A 1 4.91 -31.12 4.14
N GLU A 2 6.02 -31.38 4.84
CA GLU A 2 6.98 -30.35 5.27
C GLU A 2 7.68 -29.57 4.14
N THR A 3 8.09 -30.22 3.04
CA THR A 3 8.76 -29.54 1.92
C THR A 3 7.87 -28.49 1.25
N TYR A 4 6.58 -28.76 1.07
CA TYR A 4 5.62 -27.80 0.51
C TYR A 4 5.42 -26.60 1.44
N THR A 5 5.40 -26.84 2.76
CA THR A 5 5.32 -25.76 3.75
C THR A 5 6.54 -24.85 3.68
N ILE A 6 7.75 -25.41 3.58
CA ILE A 6 8.99 -24.64 3.45
C ILE A 6 8.99 -23.80 2.16
N ILE A 7 8.61 -24.39 1.03
CA ILE A 7 8.51 -23.68 -0.26
C ILE A 7 7.50 -22.54 -0.17
N ALA A 8 6.33 -22.77 0.44
CA ALA A 8 5.32 -21.75 0.64
C ALA A 8 5.82 -20.60 1.53
N LEU A 9 6.54 -20.91 2.62
CA LEU A 9 7.12 -19.90 3.51
C LEU A 9 8.16 -19.03 2.80
N ILE A 10 9.03 -19.63 1.97
CA ILE A 10 10.02 -18.88 1.17
C ILE A 10 9.29 -17.93 0.21
N PHE A 11 8.25 -18.41 -0.47
CA PHE A 11 7.50 -17.58 -1.41
C PHE A 11 6.80 -16.40 -0.70
N VAL A 12 6.15 -16.66 0.44
CA VAL A 12 5.53 -15.60 1.26
C VAL A 12 6.56 -14.59 1.74
N LEU A 13 7.74 -15.03 2.16
CA LEU A 13 8.82 -14.15 2.59
C LEU A 13 9.34 -13.28 1.45
N LEU A 14 9.55 -13.84 0.25
CA LEU A 14 9.94 -13.08 -0.94
C LEU A 14 8.87 -12.05 -1.33
N ALA A 15 7.60 -12.46 -1.34
CA ALA A 15 6.47 -11.55 -1.60
C ALA A 15 6.42 -10.42 -0.59
N TYR A 16 6.66 -10.71 0.70
CA TYR A 16 6.68 -9.70 1.76
C TYR A 16 7.79 -8.66 1.59
N ILE A 17 9.02 -9.12 1.29
CA ILE A 17 10.17 -8.23 1.01
C ILE A 17 9.84 -7.34 -0.20
N TYR A 18 9.29 -7.94 -1.27
CA TYR A 18 8.90 -7.21 -2.47
C TYR A 18 7.85 -6.13 -2.19
N THR A 19 6.77 -6.47 -1.48
CA THR A 19 5.72 -5.50 -1.15
C THR A 19 6.22 -4.38 -0.24
N SER A 20 7.06 -4.71 0.74
CA SER A 20 7.65 -3.74 1.66
C SER A 20 8.55 -2.77 0.92
N PHE A 21 9.36 -3.27 -0.01
CA PHE A 21 10.19 -2.44 -0.87
C PHE A 21 9.37 -1.54 -1.80
N CYS A 22 8.30 -2.07 -2.41
CA CYS A 22 7.40 -1.27 -3.25
C CYS A 22 6.75 -0.13 -2.45
N LEU A 23 6.25 -0.41 -1.24
CA LEU A 23 5.66 0.60 -0.38
C LEU A 23 6.69 1.66 0.06
N GLN A 24 7.92 1.25 0.38
CA GLN A 24 9.00 2.18 0.70
C GLN A 24 9.28 3.13 -0.48
N LYS A 25 9.34 2.61 -1.71
CA LYS A 25 9.53 3.42 -2.93
C LYS A 25 8.37 4.39 -3.15
N ILE A 26 7.13 3.96 -2.91
CA ILE A 26 5.96 4.83 -2.96
C ILE A 26 6.07 5.96 -1.92
N ALA A 27 6.41 5.64 -0.67
CA ALA A 27 6.56 6.64 0.39
C ALA A 27 7.65 7.68 0.08
N ILE A 28 8.78 7.25 -0.50
CA ILE A 28 9.83 8.16 -0.95
C ILE A 28 9.32 9.05 -2.10
N LYS A 29 8.56 8.49 -3.06
CA LYS A 29 7.97 9.24 -4.18
C LYS A 29 6.96 10.29 -3.71
N THR A 30 6.17 9.98 -2.70
CA THR A 30 5.17 10.89 -2.12
C THR A 30 5.76 11.81 -1.04
N SER A 31 7.09 11.89 -0.93
CA SER A 31 7.80 12.69 0.09
C SER A 31 7.29 12.44 1.51
N THR A 32 6.86 11.22 1.80
CA THR A 32 6.32 10.83 3.10
C THR A 32 7.45 10.42 4.03
N GLU A 33 7.47 11.01 5.22
CA GLU A 33 8.47 10.69 6.22
C GLU A 33 8.40 9.23 6.67
N ASN A 34 9.54 8.72 7.16
CA ASN A 34 9.65 7.38 7.75
C ASN A 34 9.33 6.23 6.78
N ALA A 35 9.79 6.32 5.53
CA ALA A 35 9.61 5.25 4.52
C ALA A 35 10.14 3.86 4.98
N TRP A 36 11.08 3.81 5.93
CA TRP A 36 11.56 2.58 6.57
C TRP A 36 10.46 1.80 7.31
N MET A 37 9.36 2.47 7.70
CA MET A 37 8.19 1.85 8.35
C MET A 37 7.54 0.76 7.49
N ALA A 38 7.79 0.75 6.18
CA ALA A 38 7.28 -0.28 5.27
C ALA A 38 7.72 -1.70 5.65
N TRP A 39 8.88 -1.84 6.32
CA TRP A 39 9.49 -3.11 6.69
C TRP A 39 8.93 -3.75 7.97
N ILE A 40 8.09 -3.04 8.73
CA ILE A 40 7.46 -3.58 9.93
C ILE A 40 5.97 -3.74 9.63
N PRO A 41 5.35 -4.93 9.75
CA PRO A 41 3.98 -5.18 9.30
C PRO A 41 2.94 -4.21 9.88
N VAL A 42 3.07 -3.89 11.17
CA VAL A 42 2.17 -2.94 11.85
C VAL A 42 2.41 -1.50 11.38
N LEU A 43 3.67 -1.13 11.19
CA LEU A 43 4.01 0.22 10.73
C LEU A 43 3.77 0.43 9.23
N ASN A 44 3.71 -0.65 8.44
CA ASN A 44 3.39 -0.64 7.02
C ASN A 44 1.99 -0.03 6.79
N ILE A 45 1.01 -0.45 7.61
CA ILE A 45 -0.35 0.10 7.62
C ILE A 45 -0.33 1.59 7.96
N LEU A 46 0.39 1.99 9.02
CA LEU A 46 0.51 3.40 9.41
C LEU A 46 1.19 4.25 8.34
N LEU A 47 2.21 3.71 7.67
CA LEU A 47 2.89 4.37 6.56
C LEU A 47 1.93 4.57 5.38
N MET A 48 1.12 3.58 5.03
CA MET A 48 0.10 3.72 3.98
C MET A 48 -0.90 4.83 4.30
N PHE A 49 -1.37 4.94 5.54
CA PHE A 49 -2.23 6.04 5.97
C PHE A 49 -1.57 7.41 5.80
N ARG A 50 -0.27 7.52 6.15
CA ARG A 50 0.51 8.75 5.96
C ARG A 50 0.71 9.09 4.48
N VAL A 51 1.01 8.10 3.65
CA VAL A 51 1.15 8.26 2.19
C VAL A 51 -0.17 8.77 1.59
N ALA A 52 -1.30 8.24 2.03
CA ALA A 52 -2.62 8.69 1.60
C ALA A 52 -3.01 10.09 2.17
N LYS A 53 -2.23 10.65 3.10
CA LYS A 53 -2.56 11.76 4.01
C LYS A 53 -3.95 11.61 4.67
N LEU A 54 -4.29 10.39 5.09
CA LEU A 54 -5.52 10.10 5.83
C LEU A 54 -5.27 10.19 7.34
N SER A 55 -6.30 10.58 8.10
CA SER A 55 -6.22 10.64 9.57
C SER A 55 -6.00 9.25 10.18
N LEU A 56 -5.22 9.15 11.25
CA LEU A 56 -4.99 7.88 11.95
C LEU A 56 -6.26 7.24 12.54
N TRP A 57 -7.37 7.97 12.65
CA TRP A 57 -8.68 7.42 13.02
C TRP A 57 -9.15 6.30 12.09
N TYR A 58 -8.77 6.36 10.81
CA TYR A 58 -9.08 5.30 9.86
C TYR A 58 -8.37 3.97 10.20
N ALA A 59 -7.26 4.00 10.94
CA ALA A 59 -6.60 2.78 11.42
C ALA A 59 -7.46 2.05 12.46
N ILE A 60 -8.26 2.76 13.26
CA ILE A 60 -9.20 2.16 14.22
C ILE A 60 -10.35 1.47 13.48
N ILE A 61 -10.85 2.10 12.40
CA ILE A 61 -11.88 1.51 11.53
C ILE A 61 -11.34 0.26 10.83
N PHE A 62 -10.06 0.25 10.45
CA PHE A 62 -9.39 -0.89 9.83
C PHE A 62 -9.36 -2.14 10.73
N LEU A 63 -9.42 -1.98 12.07
CA LEU A 63 -9.53 -3.12 13.00
C LEU A 63 -10.90 -3.81 12.95
N ILE A 64 -11.93 -3.20 12.34
CA ILE A 64 -13.27 -3.78 12.25
C ILE A 64 -13.28 -4.81 11.10
N PRO A 65 -13.43 -6.12 11.37
CA PRO A 65 -13.14 -7.18 10.39
C PRO A 65 -13.91 -7.08 9.06
N TYR A 66 -15.17 -6.67 9.11
CA TYR A 66 -16.02 -6.57 7.91
C TYR A 66 -15.77 -5.31 7.11
N VAL A 67 -15.40 -4.22 7.78
CA VAL A 67 -15.12 -2.92 7.15
C VAL A 67 -13.68 -2.87 6.61
N ASN A 68 -12.79 -3.69 7.16
CA ASN A 68 -11.39 -3.78 6.79
C ASN A 68 -11.16 -3.91 5.27
N PHE A 69 -11.94 -4.76 4.59
CA PHE A 69 -11.82 -4.93 3.14
C PHE A 69 -12.17 -3.66 2.36
N LEU A 70 -13.32 -3.04 2.66
CA LEU A 70 -13.73 -1.78 2.03
C LEU A 70 -12.72 -0.67 2.32
N MET A 71 -12.21 -0.64 3.56
CA MET A 71 -11.21 0.32 4.00
C MET A 71 -9.86 0.13 3.29
N ALA A 72 -9.44 -1.11 3.06
CA ALA A 72 -8.23 -1.43 2.30
C ALA A 72 -8.36 -0.97 0.84
N ALA A 73 -9.52 -1.18 0.22
CA ALA A 73 -9.79 -0.73 -1.14
C ALA A 73 -9.76 0.82 -1.23
N TYR A 74 -10.39 1.49 -0.28
CA TYR A 74 -10.36 2.95 -0.18
C TYR A 74 -8.94 3.48 0.04
N LEU A 75 -8.19 2.91 0.98
CA LEU A 75 -6.82 3.32 1.30
C LEU A 75 -5.90 3.21 0.09
N TRP A 76 -5.91 2.08 -0.62
CA TRP A 76 -5.12 1.92 -1.84
C TRP A 76 -5.58 2.83 -2.97
N GLY A 77 -6.89 3.13 -3.04
CA GLY A 77 -7.44 4.11 -3.98
C GLY A 77 -6.90 5.52 -3.72
N GLU A 78 -6.82 5.94 -2.46
CA GLU A 78 -6.22 7.23 -2.09
C GLU A 78 -4.72 7.25 -2.36
N VAL A 79 -3.98 6.17 -2.06
CA VAL A 79 -2.55 6.05 -2.44
C VAL A 79 -2.37 6.19 -3.94
N ALA A 80 -3.20 5.53 -4.75
CA ALA A 80 -3.18 5.68 -6.21
C ALA A 80 -3.51 7.11 -6.65
N GLY A 81 -4.48 7.76 -6.01
CA GLY A 81 -4.82 9.17 -6.24
C GLY A 81 -3.65 10.11 -5.97
N ARG A 82 -2.86 9.86 -4.91
CA ARG A 82 -1.64 10.62 -4.58
C ARG A 82 -0.54 10.46 -5.63
N LEU A 83 -0.50 9.33 -6.32
CA LEU A 83 0.40 9.08 -7.44
C LEU A 83 -0.17 9.58 -8.78
N ASN A 84 -1.26 10.35 -8.75
CA ASN A 84 -2.00 10.83 -9.91
C ASN A 84 -2.50 9.70 -10.83
N ARG A 85 -3.03 8.64 -10.21
CA ARG A 85 -3.64 7.48 -10.88
C ARG A 85 -5.10 7.34 -10.49
N SER A 86 -5.83 6.54 -11.26
CA SER A 86 -7.25 6.29 -11.01
C SER A 86 -7.45 5.65 -9.63
N LYS A 87 -8.31 6.26 -8.79
CA LYS A 87 -8.68 5.71 -7.48
C LYS A 87 -9.33 4.33 -7.57
N TRP A 88 -9.93 3.99 -8.71
CA TRP A 88 -10.49 2.67 -9.01
C TRP A 88 -9.46 1.55 -8.91
N LEU A 89 -8.16 1.85 -9.04
CA LEU A 89 -7.10 0.87 -8.80
C LEU A 89 -7.17 0.29 -7.38
N GLY A 90 -7.65 1.04 -6.40
CA GLY A 90 -7.82 0.58 -5.01
C GLY A 90 -8.73 -0.65 -4.88
N ILE A 91 -9.77 -0.77 -5.71
CA ILE A 91 -10.66 -1.95 -5.70
C ILE A 91 -9.92 -3.19 -6.20
N LEU A 92 -9.00 -3.03 -7.16
CA LEU A 92 -8.20 -4.15 -7.69
C LEU A 92 -7.20 -4.68 -6.65
N PHE A 93 -6.79 -3.87 -5.67
CA PHE A 93 -5.91 -4.28 -4.57
C PHE A 93 -6.54 -5.30 -3.61
N LEU A 94 -7.87 -5.50 -3.65
CA LEU A 94 -8.55 -6.55 -2.89
C LEU A 94 -8.14 -7.95 -3.33
N ILE A 95 -7.69 -8.11 -4.58
CA ILE A 95 -7.23 -9.39 -5.11
C ILE A 95 -5.74 -9.53 -4.79
N PRO A 96 -5.30 -10.48 -3.94
CA PRO A 96 -3.92 -10.55 -3.46
C PRO A 96 -2.88 -10.66 -4.59
N VAL A 97 -3.21 -11.38 -5.65
CA VAL A 97 -2.34 -11.54 -6.82
C VAL A 97 -2.17 -10.21 -7.56
N LEU A 98 -3.25 -9.44 -7.72
CA LEU A 98 -3.19 -8.13 -8.37
C LEU A 98 -2.49 -7.10 -7.48
N ASN A 99 -2.62 -7.19 -6.15
CA ASN A 99 -1.94 -6.32 -5.20
C ASN A 99 -0.42 -6.32 -5.43
N LEU A 100 0.19 -7.50 -5.64
CA LEU A 100 1.61 -7.61 -5.96
C LEU A 100 1.97 -6.88 -7.26
N VAL A 101 1.21 -7.10 -8.34
CA VAL A 101 1.48 -6.45 -9.63
C VAL A 101 1.26 -4.94 -9.56
N LEU A 102 0.19 -4.51 -8.89
CA LEU A 102 -0.21 -3.10 -8.80
C LEU A 102 0.71 -2.29 -7.88
N SER A 103 1.19 -2.88 -6.78
CA SER A 103 2.18 -2.23 -5.91
C SER A 103 3.49 -2.00 -6.66
N GLY A 104 3.93 -2.96 -7.48
CA GLY A 104 5.04 -2.78 -8.43
C GLY A 104 4.75 -1.72 -9.47
N TYR A 105 3.59 -1.78 -10.12
CA TYR A 105 3.17 -0.79 -11.12
C TYR A 105 3.19 0.64 -10.56
N LEU A 106 2.63 0.86 -9.37
CA LEU A 106 2.62 2.16 -8.70
C LEU A 106 4.03 2.57 -8.22
N ALA A 107 4.83 1.62 -7.74
CA ALA A 107 6.18 1.90 -7.25
C ALA A 107 7.18 2.24 -8.36
N PHE A 108 7.09 1.60 -9.52
CA PHE A 108 8.08 1.72 -10.60
C PHE A 108 7.65 2.63 -11.74
N THR A 109 6.35 2.84 -11.97
CA THR A 109 5.90 3.81 -12.98
C THR A 109 6.14 5.24 -12.49
N ASP A 110 6.52 6.15 -13.38
CA ASP A 110 6.62 7.57 -13.06
C ASP A 110 5.26 8.08 -12.58
N ALA A 111 5.23 8.54 -11.34
CA ALA A 111 4.04 9.12 -10.73
C ALA A 111 4.18 10.63 -10.80
N ASP A 112 3.18 11.32 -11.35
CA ASP A 112 3.21 12.77 -11.47
C ASP A 112 2.62 13.39 -10.20
N VAL A 113 3.40 13.30 -9.11
CA VAL A 113 2.99 13.67 -7.74
C VAL A 113 2.64 15.16 -7.63
N ASN A 114 3.17 16.01 -8.52
CA ASN A 114 3.00 17.47 -8.50
C ASN A 114 1.90 18.01 -9.42
N ARG A 115 1.12 17.16 -10.10
CA ARG A 115 0.15 17.60 -11.13
C ARG A 115 -1.27 17.88 -10.63
N ASN A 116 -1.69 17.28 -9.52
CA ASN A 116 -3.04 17.49 -8.97
C ASN A 116 -2.90 18.20 -7.63
N GLY A 117 -3.42 19.42 -7.53
CA GLY A 117 -3.43 20.27 -6.32
C GLY A 117 -4.23 19.68 -5.15
N TYR A 118 -3.86 18.50 -4.69
CA TYR A 118 -4.33 17.84 -3.46
C TYR A 118 -3.70 18.46 -2.19
N ASP A 119 -3.08 19.63 -2.37
CA ASP A 119 -2.52 20.54 -1.39
C ASP A 119 -3.46 21.74 -1.14
N ALA A 120 -4.60 21.78 -1.82
CA ALA A 120 -5.70 22.70 -1.55
C ALA A 120 -6.81 21.96 -0.80
N GLU A 121 -6.56 21.63 0.48
CA GLU A 121 -7.55 21.47 1.56
C GLU A 121 -6.86 21.05 2.87
#